data_AF-A0A317CJV5-F1
#
_entry.id   AF-A0A317CJV5-F1
#
_cell.length_a   1.000
_cell.length_b   1.000
_cell.length_c   1.000
_cell.angle_alpha   90.00
_cell.angle_beta   90.00
_cell.angle_gamma   90.00
#
_symmetry.space_group_name_H-M   'P 1'
#
loop_
_entity.id
_entity.type
_entity.pdbx_description
1 polymer ?
#
loop_
_entity_poly.entity_id
_entity_poly.type
_entity_poly.pdbx_seq_one_letter_code
_entity_poly.pdbx_strand_id
1 'polypeptide(L)'
;MEEATAPTLNEFKAACRAEFGFLQEDYGFTEVEPPEEKYANPYEVYFEKSGWRIIVAGYSYGFSAGIDIRDKNGCTVPFFHLVPEGFWEEKRQGLGRGQIGDIRYQALCLKSFGKNFLHNDWSEFQLLQNLEKKWKENNIKAWEEHDRELEMKRAIARAGTAFKQKKYSEAADELLAFQEFLPLSQAKKLAICLKRINANK
;
A
#
# COMPACT_ATOMS: atom_id res chain seq x y z
N MET A 1 -15.79 18.13 -13.01
CA MET A 1 -14.71 17.16 -12.69
C MET A 1 -15.33 15.78 -12.79
N GLU A 2 -14.73 14.87 -13.55
CA GLU A 2 -15.23 13.50 -13.68
C GLU A 2 -15.15 12.80 -12.32
N GLU A 3 -16.27 12.24 -11.86
CA GLU A 3 -16.37 11.55 -10.58
C GLU A 3 -15.92 10.09 -10.75
N ALA A 4 -15.09 9.59 -9.84
CA ALA A 4 -14.60 8.22 -9.92
C ALA A 4 -15.67 7.26 -9.41
N THR A 5 -16.44 6.66 -10.33
CA THR A 5 -17.38 5.58 -10.02
C THR A 5 -16.69 4.23 -10.17
N ALA A 6 -16.99 3.29 -9.26
CA ALA A 6 -16.51 1.92 -9.38
C ALA A 6 -17.07 1.28 -10.66
N PRO A 7 -16.23 0.73 -11.55
CA PRO A 7 -16.72 0.09 -12.77
C PRO A 7 -17.38 -1.25 -12.43
N THR A 8 -18.27 -1.70 -13.30
CA THR A 8 -18.74 -3.08 -13.30
C THR A 8 -17.59 -4.03 -13.68
N LEU A 9 -17.74 -5.31 -13.33
CA LEU A 9 -16.75 -6.34 -13.70
C LEU A 9 -16.52 -6.40 -15.22
N ASN A 10 -17.57 -6.26 -16.01
CA ASN A 10 -17.46 -6.30 -17.48
C ASN A 10 -16.70 -5.08 -18.00
N GLU A 11 -16.96 -3.89 -17.45
CA GLU A 11 -16.23 -2.67 -17.81
C GLU A 11 -14.75 -2.77 -17.41
N PHE A 12 -14.44 -3.32 -16.24
CA PHE A 12 -13.07 -3.59 -15.81
C PHE A 12 -12.35 -4.52 -16.79
N LYS A 13 -12.92 -5.71 -17.05
CA LYS A 13 -12.30 -6.68 -17.97
C LYS A 13 -12.16 -6.12 -19.39
N ALA A 14 -13.16 -5.38 -19.87
CA ALA A 14 -13.10 -4.72 -21.17
C ALA A 14 -11.97 -3.68 -21.24
N ALA A 15 -11.80 -2.86 -20.21
CA ALA A 15 -10.72 -1.90 -20.13
C ALA A 15 -9.35 -2.60 -20.06
N CYS A 16 -9.21 -3.67 -19.27
CA CYS A 16 -7.97 -4.45 -19.23
C CYS A 16 -7.60 -4.96 -20.63
N ARG A 17 -8.54 -5.57 -21.36
CA ARG A 17 -8.31 -6.08 -22.72
C ARG A 17 -7.96 -4.98 -23.71
N ALA A 18 -8.64 -3.83 -23.62
CA ALA A 18 -8.37 -2.70 -24.50
C ALA A 18 -6.97 -2.12 -24.28
N GLU A 19 -6.59 -1.89 -23.01
CA GLU A 19 -5.35 -1.19 -22.68
C GLU A 19 -4.12 -2.12 -22.71
N PHE A 20 -4.31 -3.40 -22.37
CA PHE A 20 -3.27 -4.43 -22.35
C PHE A 20 -3.27 -5.37 -23.58
N GLY A 21 -4.13 -5.13 -24.57
CA GLY A 21 -4.20 -5.94 -25.80
C GLY A 21 -2.87 -6.11 -26.52
N PHE A 22 -2.00 -5.09 -26.41
CA PHE A 22 -0.62 -5.12 -26.93
C PHE A 22 0.21 -6.31 -26.40
N LEU A 23 -0.10 -6.84 -25.20
CA LEU A 23 0.58 -8.04 -24.68
C LEU A 23 0.35 -9.24 -25.60
N GLN A 24 -0.86 -9.40 -26.10
CA GLN A 24 -1.20 -10.50 -27.00
C GLN A 24 -0.72 -10.20 -28.42
N GLU A 25 -0.99 -8.98 -28.90
CA GLU A 25 -0.71 -8.55 -30.28
C GLU A 25 0.80 -8.48 -30.58
N ASP A 26 1.58 -7.87 -29.69
CA ASP A 26 2.99 -7.55 -29.95
C ASP A 26 3.95 -8.51 -29.27
N TYR A 27 3.55 -9.09 -28.13
CA TYR A 27 4.44 -9.84 -27.26
C TYR A 27 4.06 -11.32 -27.09
N GLY A 28 2.97 -11.80 -27.70
CA GLY A 28 2.61 -13.21 -27.70
C GLY A 28 2.20 -13.76 -26.33
N PHE A 29 1.63 -12.92 -25.47
CA PHE A 29 0.93 -13.40 -24.27
C PHE A 29 -0.44 -13.97 -24.63
N THR A 30 -1.00 -14.76 -23.72
CA THR A 30 -2.37 -15.27 -23.81
C THR A 30 -3.14 -14.88 -22.57
N GLU A 31 -4.36 -14.38 -22.72
CA GLU A 31 -5.28 -14.21 -21.57
C GLU A 31 -5.65 -15.59 -21.03
N VAL A 32 -5.49 -15.80 -19.73
CA VAL A 32 -5.84 -17.05 -19.04
C VAL A 32 -6.81 -16.76 -17.90
N GLU A 33 -7.63 -17.75 -17.54
CA GLU A 33 -8.53 -17.61 -16.40
C GLU A 33 -7.73 -17.54 -15.09
N PRO A 34 -8.11 -16.66 -14.14
CA PRO A 34 -7.56 -16.68 -12.79
C PRO A 34 -7.79 -18.03 -12.11
N PRO A 35 -6.92 -18.45 -11.17
CA PRO A 35 -7.11 -19.69 -10.43
C PRO A 35 -8.41 -19.66 -9.62
N GLU A 36 -9.12 -20.79 -9.59
CA GLU A 36 -10.33 -20.96 -8.77
C GLU A 36 -9.95 -21.07 -7.29
N GLU A 37 -9.97 -19.93 -6.60
CA GLU A 37 -9.75 -19.86 -5.15
C GLU A 37 -11.03 -19.43 -4.43
N LYS A 38 -11.23 -19.94 -3.20
CA LYS A 38 -12.43 -19.69 -2.37
C LYS A 38 -12.72 -18.19 -2.15
N TYR A 39 -11.68 -17.35 -2.23
CA TYR A 39 -11.76 -15.90 -2.06
C TYR A 39 -11.08 -15.17 -3.22
N ALA A 40 -11.16 -15.73 -4.43
CA ALA A 40 -10.60 -15.10 -5.62
C ALA A 40 -11.20 -13.70 -5.85
N ASN A 41 -10.34 -12.75 -6.21
CA ASN A 41 -10.77 -11.41 -6.58
C ASN A 41 -11.38 -11.46 -7.99
N PRO A 42 -12.67 -11.11 -8.17
CA PRO A 42 -13.29 -11.18 -9.49
C PRO A 42 -12.73 -10.13 -10.45
N TYR A 43 -12.17 -9.03 -9.93
CA TYR A 43 -11.57 -7.96 -10.72
C TYR A 43 -10.10 -8.27 -11.04
N GLU A 44 -9.87 -9.39 -11.72
CA GLU A 44 -8.54 -9.77 -12.19
C GLU A 44 -8.57 -10.24 -13.65
N VAL A 45 -7.51 -9.89 -14.39
CA VAL A 45 -7.23 -10.40 -15.74
C VAL A 45 -5.77 -10.82 -15.81
N TYR A 46 -5.51 -12.06 -16.23
CA TYR A 46 -4.19 -12.68 -16.22
C TYR A 46 -3.70 -12.82 -17.66
N PHE A 47 -2.51 -12.33 -17.94
CA PHE A 47 -1.81 -12.54 -19.20
C PHE A 47 -0.60 -13.42 -18.96
N GLU A 48 -0.56 -14.60 -19.58
CA GLU A 48 0.50 -15.60 -19.40
C GLU A 48 1.39 -15.70 -20.63
N LYS A 49 2.69 -15.86 -20.41
CA LYS A 49 3.67 -16.25 -21.43
C LYS A 49 4.73 -17.13 -20.79
N SER A 50 5.08 -18.26 -21.41
CA SER A 50 6.20 -19.12 -20.94
C SER A 50 6.17 -19.46 -19.44
N GLY A 51 4.97 -19.63 -18.86
CA GLY A 51 4.75 -20.01 -17.46
C GLY A 51 4.80 -18.86 -16.43
N TRP A 52 5.01 -17.62 -16.85
CA TRP A 52 4.94 -16.44 -15.98
C TRP A 52 3.75 -15.56 -16.36
N ARG A 53 3.31 -14.67 -15.45
CA ARG A 53 2.09 -13.89 -15.63
C ARG A 53 2.24 -12.41 -15.32
N ILE A 54 1.50 -11.61 -16.06
CA ILE A 54 1.13 -10.23 -15.73
C ILE A 54 -0.30 -10.27 -15.23
N ILE A 55 -0.53 -9.83 -14.00
CA ILE A 55 -1.83 -9.86 -13.36
C ILE A 55 -2.29 -8.41 -13.22
N VAL A 56 -3.37 -8.06 -13.93
CA VAL A 56 -4.03 -6.76 -13.75
C VAL A 56 -5.13 -6.96 -12.73
N ALA A 57 -4.98 -6.32 -11.56
CA ALA A 57 -5.88 -6.51 -10.43
C ALA A 57 -6.53 -5.19 -10.01
N GLY A 58 -7.83 -5.26 -9.75
CA GLY A 58 -8.58 -4.20 -9.10
C GLY A 58 -8.42 -4.28 -7.58
N TYR A 59 -8.14 -3.15 -6.94
CA TYR A 59 -8.05 -3.04 -5.47
C TYR A 59 -9.12 -2.10 -4.92
N SER A 60 -9.26 -2.13 -3.59
CA SER A 60 -10.07 -1.16 -2.84
C SER A 60 -11.49 -1.00 -3.39
N TYR A 61 -12.21 -2.09 -3.64
CA TYR A 61 -13.61 -2.06 -4.08
C TYR A 61 -13.90 -1.18 -5.32
N GLY A 62 -12.98 -1.11 -6.28
CA GLY A 62 -13.17 -0.33 -7.51
C GLY A 62 -12.55 1.07 -7.49
N PHE A 63 -11.81 1.41 -6.43
CA PHE A 63 -11.12 2.71 -6.34
C PHE A 63 -9.74 2.73 -6.98
N SER A 64 -9.10 1.57 -7.18
CA SER A 64 -7.80 1.52 -7.85
C SER A 64 -7.55 0.22 -8.63
N ALA A 65 -6.54 0.24 -9.48
CA ALA A 65 -5.97 -0.94 -10.14
C ALA A 65 -4.44 -0.89 -10.15
N GLY A 66 -3.82 -2.07 -10.24
CA GLY A 66 -2.37 -2.21 -10.40
C GLY A 66 -2.02 -3.45 -11.22
N ILE A 67 -0.71 -3.61 -11.43
CA ILE A 67 -0.13 -4.78 -12.07
C ILE A 67 0.79 -5.47 -11.08
N ASP A 68 0.65 -6.78 -11.00
CA ASP A 68 1.62 -7.67 -10.37
C ASP A 68 2.31 -8.54 -11.42
N ILE A 69 3.60 -8.80 -11.23
CA ILE A 69 4.39 -9.75 -12.03
C ILE A 69 4.53 -11.04 -11.22
N ARG A 70 4.11 -12.17 -11.80
CA ARG A 70 4.24 -13.49 -11.19
C ARG A 70 5.22 -14.36 -11.97
N ASP A 71 6.24 -14.87 -11.30
CA ASP A 71 7.18 -15.80 -11.91
C ASP A 71 6.60 -17.22 -12.03
N LYS A 72 7.34 -18.10 -12.71
CA LYS A 72 6.99 -19.52 -12.88
C LYS A 72 6.93 -20.33 -11.57
N ASN A 73 7.50 -19.82 -10.48
CA ASN A 73 7.49 -20.46 -9.18
C ASN A 73 6.31 -19.97 -8.32
N GLY A 74 5.48 -19.06 -8.85
CA GLY A 74 4.34 -18.47 -8.15
C GLY A 74 4.69 -17.25 -7.29
N CYS A 75 5.94 -16.79 -7.27
CA CYS A 75 6.32 -15.58 -6.58
C CYS A 75 5.72 -14.37 -7.30
N THR A 76 4.96 -13.55 -6.56
CA THR A 76 4.25 -12.38 -7.12
C THR A 76 4.82 -11.11 -6.49
N VAL A 77 5.15 -10.13 -7.34
CA VAL A 77 5.66 -8.82 -6.91
C VAL A 77 4.94 -7.69 -7.63
N PRO A 78 4.59 -6.60 -6.93
CA PRO A 78 3.98 -5.44 -7.58
C PRO A 78 4.93 -4.77 -8.57
N PHE A 79 4.43 -4.46 -9.76
CA PHE A 79 5.22 -3.82 -10.82
C PHE A 79 5.57 -2.35 -10.51
N PHE A 80 4.77 -1.67 -9.68
CA PHE A 80 4.89 -0.22 -9.46
C PHE A 80 6.27 0.20 -8.94
N HIS A 81 7.04 -0.69 -8.32
CA HIS A 81 8.41 -0.41 -7.86
C HIS A 81 9.39 -0.06 -8.97
N LEU A 82 9.10 -0.43 -10.23
CA LEU A 82 9.93 -0.04 -11.38
C LEU A 82 9.52 1.29 -12.01
N VAL A 83 8.41 1.89 -11.55
CA VAL A 83 7.95 3.17 -12.07
C VAL A 83 8.67 4.29 -11.30
N PRO A 84 9.42 5.18 -11.99
CA PRO A 84 10.10 6.28 -11.32
C PRO A 84 9.13 7.20 -10.57
N GLU A 85 9.59 7.71 -9.43
CA GLU A 85 8.86 8.74 -8.67
C GLU A 85 8.64 9.99 -9.54
N GLY A 86 7.48 10.64 -9.42
CA GLY A 86 7.10 11.79 -10.25
C GLY A 86 6.46 11.44 -11.59
N PHE A 87 6.67 10.22 -12.12
CA PHE A 87 6.03 9.81 -13.37
C PHE A 87 4.50 9.78 -13.25
N TRP A 88 4.01 9.44 -12.05
CA TRP A 88 2.58 9.40 -11.73
C TRP A 88 1.93 10.78 -11.88
N GLU A 89 2.52 11.81 -11.29
CA GLU A 89 2.00 13.18 -11.31
C GLU A 89 2.01 13.78 -12.72
N GLU A 90 3.06 13.51 -13.50
CA GLU A 90 3.24 14.07 -14.84
C GLU A 90 2.32 13.43 -15.89
N LYS A 91 2.14 12.11 -15.83
CA LYS A 91 1.49 11.34 -16.91
C LYS A 91 0.08 10.89 -16.62
N ARG A 92 -0.42 11.04 -15.39
CA ARG A 92 -1.81 10.70 -15.07
C ARG A 92 -2.83 11.70 -15.63
N GLN A 93 -2.40 12.90 -16.00
CA GLN A 93 -3.28 13.88 -16.64
C GLN A 93 -3.83 13.33 -17.95
N GLY A 94 -5.17 13.30 -18.07
CA GLY A 94 -5.87 12.85 -19.28
C GLY A 94 -6.15 11.35 -19.37
N LEU A 95 -5.70 10.53 -18.42
CA LEU A 95 -6.00 9.08 -18.40
C LEU A 95 -7.35 8.75 -17.74
N GLY A 96 -7.98 9.73 -17.10
CA GLY A 96 -9.20 9.56 -16.32
C GLY A 96 -8.91 9.34 -14.85
N ARG A 97 -9.98 9.09 -14.07
CA ARG A 97 -9.91 8.83 -12.62
C ARG A 97 -10.43 7.44 -12.28
N GLY A 98 -10.16 7.01 -11.05
CA GLY A 98 -10.60 5.72 -10.53
C GLY A 98 -9.92 4.54 -11.22
N GLN A 99 -10.51 3.36 -11.07
CA GLN A 99 -9.92 2.10 -11.49
C GLN A 99 -9.63 2.03 -13.00
N ILE A 100 -10.49 2.57 -13.86
CA ILE A 100 -10.24 2.56 -15.32
C ILE A 100 -9.08 3.48 -15.71
N GLY A 101 -8.98 4.64 -15.06
CA GLY A 101 -7.83 5.52 -15.23
C GLY A 101 -6.52 4.87 -14.77
N ASP A 102 -6.58 4.09 -13.70
CA ASP A 102 -5.44 3.32 -13.23
C ASP A 102 -5.05 2.21 -14.20
N ILE A 103 -5.99 1.47 -14.80
CA ILE A 103 -5.70 0.46 -15.84
C ILE A 103 -4.90 1.08 -17.00
N ARG A 104 -5.38 2.21 -17.53
CA ARG A 104 -4.69 2.96 -18.60
C ARG A 104 -3.28 3.38 -18.20
N TYR A 105 -3.16 3.94 -17.00
CA TYR A 105 -1.89 4.38 -16.47
C TYR A 105 -0.90 3.22 -16.30
N GLN A 106 -1.38 2.10 -15.77
CA GLN A 106 -0.58 0.91 -15.53
C GLN A 106 -0.12 0.29 -16.87
N ALA A 107 -0.99 0.24 -17.87
CA ALA A 107 -0.60 -0.17 -19.23
C ALA A 107 0.49 0.73 -19.82
N LEU A 108 0.37 2.06 -19.66
CA LEU A 108 1.41 3.02 -20.07
C LEU A 108 2.74 2.77 -19.34
N CYS A 109 2.70 2.53 -18.03
CA CYS A 109 3.89 2.23 -17.24
C CYS A 109 4.56 0.95 -17.70
N LEU A 110 3.78 -0.10 -17.95
CA LEU A 110 4.30 -1.37 -18.43
C LEU A 110 4.97 -1.23 -19.80
N LYS A 111 4.38 -0.47 -20.73
CA LYS A 111 5.01 -0.15 -22.03
C LYS A 111 6.31 0.64 -21.88
N SER A 112 6.36 1.55 -20.90
CA SER A 112 7.49 2.46 -20.72
C SER A 112 8.67 1.80 -19.99
N PHE A 113 8.37 1.05 -18.92
CA PHE A 113 9.36 0.55 -17.96
C PHE A 113 9.44 -0.98 -17.89
N GLY A 114 8.44 -1.69 -18.43
CA GLY A 114 8.40 -3.15 -18.42
C GLY A 114 9.07 -3.83 -19.60
N LYS A 115 9.87 -3.10 -20.40
CA LYS A 115 10.42 -3.59 -21.68
C LYS A 115 11.17 -4.90 -21.54
N ASN A 116 11.94 -5.08 -20.47
CA ASN A 116 12.70 -6.31 -20.24
C ASN A 116 11.74 -7.49 -20.04
N PHE A 117 10.76 -7.36 -19.13
CA PHE A 117 9.73 -8.38 -18.94
C PHE A 117 8.96 -8.71 -20.23
N LEU A 118 8.56 -7.70 -21.00
CA LEU A 118 7.83 -7.91 -22.27
C LEU A 118 8.64 -8.76 -23.28
N HIS A 119 9.98 -8.63 -23.27
CA HIS A 119 10.90 -9.43 -24.09
C HIS A 119 11.39 -10.71 -23.41
N ASN A 120 10.78 -11.11 -22.29
CA ASN A 120 11.16 -12.28 -21.51
C ASN A 120 12.57 -12.20 -20.90
N ASP A 121 13.07 -10.99 -20.65
CA ASP A 121 14.24 -10.73 -19.82
C ASP A 121 13.80 -10.51 -18.36
N TRP A 122 14.28 -11.39 -17.48
CA TRP A 122 13.93 -11.49 -16.07
C TRP A 122 14.96 -10.86 -15.12
N SER A 123 16.00 -10.22 -15.66
CA SER A 123 17.11 -9.67 -14.87
C SER A 123 16.65 -8.70 -13.77
N GLU A 124 15.53 -7.99 -13.98
CA GLU A 124 14.97 -7.03 -13.03
C GLU A 124 14.05 -7.65 -11.98
N PHE A 125 13.70 -8.93 -12.07
CA PHE A 125 12.76 -9.55 -11.14
C PHE A 125 13.32 -9.61 -9.71
N GLN A 126 14.61 -9.90 -9.57
CA GLN A 126 15.27 -9.89 -8.26
C GLN A 126 15.30 -8.48 -7.66
N LEU A 127 15.46 -7.45 -8.50
CA LEU A 127 15.39 -6.06 -8.06
C LEU A 127 13.99 -5.73 -7.53
N LEU A 128 12.94 -6.10 -8.26
CA LEU A 128 11.55 -5.93 -7.83
C LEU A 128 11.28 -6.58 -6.46
N GLN A 129 11.73 -7.82 -6.26
CA GLN A 129 11.59 -8.52 -4.97
C GLN A 129 12.27 -7.76 -3.83
N ASN A 130 13.50 -7.26 -4.08
CA ASN A 130 14.25 -6.53 -3.07
C ASN A 130 13.59 -5.18 -2.72
N LEU A 131 13.05 -4.49 -3.73
CA LEU A 131 12.31 -3.24 -3.55
C LEU A 131 11.03 -3.46 -2.75
N GLU A 132 10.23 -4.48 -3.11
CA GLU A 132 9.01 -4.83 -2.39
C GLU A 132 9.28 -5.22 -0.93
N LYS A 133 10.34 -6.00 -0.68
CA LYS A 133 10.75 -6.35 0.69
C LYS A 133 11.10 -5.11 1.50
N LYS A 134 11.93 -4.22 0.96
CA LYS A 134 12.33 -2.98 1.61
C LYS A 134 11.14 -2.05 1.87
N TRP A 135 10.21 -1.96 0.91
CA TRP A 135 8.99 -1.17 1.03
C TRP A 135 8.10 -1.69 2.17
N LYS A 136 7.89 -3.01 2.25
CA LYS A 136 7.16 -3.65 3.36
C LYS A 136 7.80 -3.36 4.71
N GLU A 137 9.12 -3.53 4.83
CA GLU A 137 9.86 -3.25 6.08
C GLU A 137 9.72 -1.79 6.52
N ASN A 138 9.78 -0.84 5.59
CA ASN A 138 9.62 0.58 5.89
C ASN A 138 8.18 0.92 6.30
N ASN A 139 7.19 0.36 5.61
CA ASN A 139 5.79 0.62 5.94
C ASN A 139 5.40 0.03 7.28
N ILE A 140 5.82 -1.20 7.61
CA ILE A 140 5.55 -1.79 8.93
C ILE A 140 6.04 -0.86 10.03
N LYS A 141 7.27 -0.34 9.92
CA LYS A 141 7.82 0.61 10.89
C LYS A 141 7.01 1.91 10.97
N ALA A 142 6.58 2.44 9.83
CA ALA A 142 5.76 3.66 9.77
C ALA A 142 4.38 3.45 10.42
N TRP A 143 3.75 2.29 10.20
CA TRP A 143 2.49 1.92 10.85
C TRP A 143 2.67 1.76 12.36
N GLU A 144 3.70 1.07 12.82
CA GLU A 144 4.02 0.92 14.24
C GLU A 144 4.29 2.26 14.92
N GLU A 145 5.00 3.16 14.25
CA GLU A 145 5.24 4.52 14.73
C GLU A 145 3.96 5.35 14.80
N HIS A 146 3.11 5.27 13.78
CA HIS A 146 1.82 5.95 13.76
C HIS A 146 0.89 5.46 14.87
N ASP A 147 0.78 4.13 15.05
CA ASP A 147 -0.03 3.53 16.10
C ASP A 147 0.48 3.89 17.50
N ARG A 148 1.82 3.89 17.69
CA ARG A 148 2.44 4.37 18.93
C ARG A 148 2.11 5.84 19.19
N GLU A 149 2.18 6.70 18.16
CA GLU A 149 1.86 8.12 18.30
C GLU A 149 0.38 8.33 18.67
N LEU A 150 -0.53 7.58 18.03
CA LEU A 150 -1.96 7.62 18.33
C LEU A 150 -2.25 7.18 19.77
N GLU A 151 -1.65 6.08 20.22
CA GLU A 151 -1.88 5.60 21.58
C GLU A 151 -1.23 6.54 22.61
N MET A 152 -0.04 7.08 22.33
CA MET A 152 0.57 8.11 23.17
C MET A 152 -0.34 9.34 23.30
N LYS A 153 -0.94 9.83 22.19
CA LYS A 153 -1.89 10.95 22.24
C LYS A 153 -3.10 10.64 23.12
N ARG A 154 -3.65 9.42 23.03
CA ARG A 154 -4.75 8.96 23.88
C ARG A 154 -4.33 8.88 25.35
N ALA A 155 -3.16 8.31 25.65
CA ALA A 155 -2.60 8.23 26.99
C ALA A 155 -2.38 9.63 27.59
N ILE A 156 -1.85 10.58 26.82
CA ILE A 156 -1.69 11.98 27.24
C ILE A 156 -3.05 12.61 27.59
N ALA A 157 -4.11 12.34 26.81
CA ALA A 157 -5.45 12.84 27.09
C ALA A 157 -6.04 12.21 28.38
N ARG A 158 -5.90 10.89 28.57
CA ARG A 158 -6.30 10.18 29.79
C ARG A 158 -5.54 10.70 31.01
N ALA A 159 -4.22 10.80 30.93
CA ALA A 159 -3.36 11.37 31.96
C ALA A 159 -3.71 12.83 32.28
N GLY A 160 -4.04 13.63 31.26
CA GLY A 160 -4.51 15.00 31.45
C GLY A 160 -5.80 15.08 32.28
N THR A 161 -6.72 14.14 32.08
CA THR A 161 -7.97 14.04 32.84
C THR A 161 -7.71 13.58 34.28
N ALA A 162 -6.94 12.50 34.46
CA ALA A 162 -6.56 12.00 35.78
C ALA A 162 -5.78 13.03 36.61
N PHE A 163 -4.86 13.78 35.97
CA PHE A 163 -4.10 14.85 36.62
C PHE A 163 -5.00 15.96 37.15
N LYS A 164 -6.00 16.40 36.37
CA LYS A 164 -6.99 17.39 36.82
C LYS A 164 -7.81 16.89 38.02
N GLN A 165 -8.08 15.58 38.06
CA GLN A 165 -8.76 14.91 39.17
C GLN A 165 -7.84 14.57 40.36
N LYS A 166 -6.57 15.01 40.33
CA LYS A 166 -5.54 14.72 41.34
C LYS A 166 -5.23 13.22 41.51
N LYS A 167 -5.60 12.39 40.53
CA LYS A 167 -5.27 10.96 40.46
C LYS A 167 -3.86 10.78 39.90
N TYR A 168 -2.85 11.15 40.68
CA TYR A 168 -1.47 11.24 40.20
C TYR A 168 -0.86 9.87 39.84
N SER A 169 -1.26 8.78 40.50
CA SER A 169 -0.82 7.42 40.15
C SER A 169 -1.33 7.02 38.76
N GLU A 170 -2.64 7.11 38.54
CA GLU A 170 -3.26 6.82 37.23
C GLU A 170 -2.66 7.71 36.11
N ALA A 171 -2.43 9.00 36.39
CA ALA A 171 -1.79 9.89 35.43
C ALA A 171 -0.31 9.56 35.16
N ALA A 172 0.41 8.99 36.13
CA ALA A 172 1.80 8.56 35.94
C ALA A 172 1.86 7.27 35.12
N ASP A 173 1.00 6.29 35.42
CA ASP A 173 0.98 4.99 34.74
C ASP A 173 0.74 5.16 33.24
N GLU A 174 -0.22 6.01 32.86
CA GLU A 174 -0.52 6.36 31.47
C GLU A 174 0.68 7.00 30.74
N LEU A 175 1.46 7.84 31.42
CA LEU A 175 2.60 8.55 30.82
C LEU A 175 3.88 7.71 30.81
N LEU A 176 4.10 6.85 31.80
CA LEU A 176 5.29 6.00 31.93
C LEU A 176 5.44 5.04 30.76
N ALA A 177 4.32 4.51 30.24
CA ALA A 177 4.29 3.63 29.07
C ALA A 177 4.96 4.25 27.82
N PHE A 178 5.07 5.59 27.77
CA PHE A 178 5.64 6.32 26.63
C PHE A 178 6.81 7.22 27.03
N GLN A 179 7.46 7.00 28.18
CA GLN A 179 8.42 7.94 28.77
C GLN A 179 9.53 8.42 27.82
N GLU A 180 10.00 7.54 26.91
CA GLU A 180 11.08 7.83 25.96
C GLU A 180 10.62 8.67 24.76
N PHE A 181 9.30 8.75 24.53
CA PHE A 181 8.67 9.39 23.38
C PHE A 181 7.84 10.62 23.76
N LEU A 182 7.69 10.91 25.06
CA LEU A 182 6.85 12.00 25.53
C LEU A 182 7.38 13.37 25.07
N PRO A 183 6.50 14.27 24.61
CA PRO A 183 6.83 15.68 24.49
C PRO A 183 7.28 16.26 25.84
N LEU A 184 8.21 17.21 25.81
CA LEU A 184 8.81 17.81 27.02
C LEU A 184 7.77 18.30 28.05
N SER A 185 6.64 18.83 27.59
CA SER A 185 5.54 19.28 28.45
C SER A 185 4.88 18.14 29.23
N GLN A 186 4.75 16.95 28.63
CA GLN A 186 4.17 15.77 29.27
C GLN A 186 5.20 15.04 30.15
N ALA A 187 6.47 15.02 29.75
CA ALA A 187 7.55 14.53 30.61
C ALA A 187 7.64 15.32 31.93
N LYS A 188 7.49 16.66 31.87
CA LYS A 188 7.37 17.51 33.07
C LYS A 188 6.15 17.14 33.91
N LYS A 189 5.00 16.87 33.28
CA LYS A 189 3.79 16.44 34.00
C LYS A 189 4.00 15.10 34.70
N LEU A 190 4.62 14.12 34.03
CA LEU A 190 5.00 12.84 34.62
C LEU A 190 5.89 13.03 35.86
N ALA A 191 6.92 13.88 35.77
CA ALA A 191 7.78 14.19 36.91
C ALA A 191 7.01 14.77 38.11
N ILE A 192 6.01 15.63 37.85
CA ILE A 192 5.13 16.15 38.91
C ILE A 192 4.28 15.04 39.53
N CYS A 193 3.70 14.16 38.71
CA CYS A 193 2.93 13.01 39.19
C CYS A 193 3.80 12.13 40.12
N LEU A 194 4.98 11.74 39.68
CA LEU A 194 5.91 10.91 40.45
C LEU A 194 6.30 11.56 41.79
N LYS A 195 6.58 12.87 41.78
CA LYS A 195 6.87 13.62 43.02
C LYS A 195 5.68 13.62 43.99
N ARG A 196 4.45 13.77 43.48
CA ARG A 196 3.22 13.77 44.30
C ARG A 196 2.90 12.38 44.86
N ILE A 197 3.16 11.33 44.10
CA ILE A 197 3.00 9.94 44.57
C ILE A 197 3.96 9.68 45.74
N ASN A 198 5.23 10.06 45.60
CA ASN A 198 6.24 9.84 46.64
C ASN A 198 6.04 10.71 47.90
N ALA A 199 5.38 11.86 47.79
CA ALA A 199 5.07 12.72 48.94
C ALA A 199 3.84 12.26 49.76
N ASN A 200 3.05 11.34 49.20
CA ASN A 200 1.84 10.78 49.83
C ASN A 200 2.03 9.31 50.28
N LYS A 201 3.26 8.78 50.20
CA LYS A 201 3.68 7.52 50.80
C LYS A 201 4.29 7.79 52.17
#